data_AF-A0A7J7Q182-F1
#
_entry.id   AF-A0A7J7Q182-F1
#
_cell.length_a   1.000
_cell.length_b   1.000
_cell.length_c   1.000
_cell.angle_alpha   90.00
_cell.angle_beta   90.00
_cell.angle_gamma   90.00
#
_symmetry.space_group_name_H-M   'P 1'
#
loop_
_entity.id
_entity.type
_entity.pdbx_description
1 polymer ?
#
loop_
_entity_poly.entity_id
_entity_poly.type
_entity_poly.pdbx_seq_one_letter_code
_entity_poly.pdbx_strand_id
1 'polypeptide(L)'
;MPNNNIYDYGGPLVAWSGDDAQPDWAALFPIPASRRIEDRPQQRRSPAQQAAEDGSDEDEDFWLSPRMAYRLHTAGCLYVDSRCRPHAELAIAEMPPVVQPCARRRPWMEAYTQAAMRLVARLERGLEPQPNCTAEECALHKIIEMAEAFFRDGVDRQTGALDALPRSTLDEDFELVSDAAFLDNDVLMLFDMPQLADPSGLTEMMGTANLHPDDWFKPFKREHTSNHV
;
A
#
# COMPACT_ATOMS: atom_id res chain seq x y z
N MET A 1 10.71 3.73 -33.38
CA MET A 1 10.00 2.89 -32.40
C MET A 1 10.90 2.83 -31.18
N PRO A 2 10.61 3.55 -30.08
CA PRO A 2 11.41 3.40 -28.87
C PRO A 2 11.30 1.96 -28.38
N ASN A 3 12.44 1.35 -28.07
CA ASN A 3 12.51 0.04 -27.42
C ASN A 3 11.88 0.18 -26.03
N ASN A 4 10.58 -0.13 -25.90
CA ASN A 4 9.95 -0.37 -24.60
C ASN A 4 10.50 -1.68 -24.05
N ASN A 5 11.73 -1.61 -23.54
CA ASN A 5 12.32 -2.68 -22.80
C ASN A 5 11.61 -2.69 -21.44
N ILE A 6 11.08 -3.84 -21.03
CA ILE A 6 10.38 -4.03 -19.75
C ILE A 6 11.23 -3.59 -18.53
N TYR A 7 12.53 -3.35 -18.76
CA TYR A 7 13.55 -2.92 -17.81
C TYR A 7 13.66 -1.39 -17.61
N ASP A 8 12.90 -0.56 -18.34
CA ASP A 8 12.96 0.91 -18.20
C ASP A 8 11.94 1.46 -17.17
N TYR A 9 11.21 0.57 -16.49
CA TYR A 9 10.13 0.90 -15.56
C TYR A 9 10.56 0.98 -14.08
N GLY A 10 11.80 1.42 -13.83
CA GLY A 10 12.18 2.01 -12.55
C GLY A 10 12.94 1.14 -11.55
N GLY A 11 13.10 -0.18 -11.71
CA GLY A 11 13.91 -0.94 -10.74
C GLY A 11 14.07 -2.44 -11.02
N PRO A 12 14.80 -3.17 -10.16
CA PRO A 12 14.97 -4.60 -10.29
C PRO A 12 13.64 -5.33 -10.12
N LEU A 13 13.48 -6.46 -10.82
CA LEU A 13 12.31 -7.32 -10.68
C LEU A 13 12.33 -7.99 -9.31
N VAL A 14 11.19 -8.01 -8.64
CA VAL A 14 11.00 -8.77 -7.41
C VAL A 14 10.60 -10.20 -7.78
N ALA A 15 11.23 -11.19 -7.15
CA ALA A 15 10.79 -12.57 -7.25
C ALA A 15 9.50 -12.76 -6.43
N TRP A 16 8.45 -13.26 -7.07
CA TRP A 16 7.20 -13.57 -6.35
C TRP A 16 7.38 -14.85 -5.54
N SER A 17 7.42 -14.71 -4.22
CA SER A 17 7.38 -15.83 -3.25
C SER A 17 5.98 -16.44 -3.15
N GLY A 18 4.93 -15.72 -3.54
CA GLY A 18 3.55 -16.14 -3.29
C GLY A 18 3.22 -16.13 -1.80
N ASP A 19 2.31 -17.00 -1.39
CA ASP A 19 1.86 -17.12 0.01
C ASP A 19 2.85 -17.91 0.90
N ASP A 20 4.00 -18.31 0.34
CA ASP A 20 4.99 -19.13 1.07
C ASP A 20 5.76 -18.32 2.12
N ALA A 21 5.74 -17.00 2.04
CA ALA A 21 6.34 -16.14 3.05
C ALA A 21 5.49 -16.17 4.32
N GLN A 22 6.14 -16.49 5.46
CA GLN A 22 5.54 -16.41 6.79
C GLN A 22 6.41 -15.53 7.68
N PRO A 23 6.40 -14.19 7.48
CA PRO A 23 7.20 -13.27 8.27
C PRO A 23 6.78 -13.30 9.75
N ASP A 24 7.74 -13.08 10.65
CA ASP A 24 7.43 -12.84 12.06
C ASP A 24 6.90 -11.41 12.23
N TRP A 25 5.61 -11.21 11.96
CA TRP A 25 4.96 -9.90 11.98
C TRP A 25 5.11 -9.18 13.32
N ALA A 26 5.13 -9.92 14.43
CA ALA A 26 5.29 -9.34 15.76
C ALA A 26 6.71 -8.79 15.98
N ALA A 27 7.72 -9.47 15.43
CA ALA A 27 9.11 -9.00 15.46
C ALA A 27 9.38 -7.86 14.47
N LEU A 28 8.74 -7.90 13.29
CA LEU A 28 8.92 -6.90 12.24
C LEU A 28 8.24 -5.57 12.54
N PHE A 29 7.06 -5.60 13.19
CA PHE A 29 6.26 -4.41 13.48
C PHE A 29 6.00 -4.28 14.99
N PRO A 30 7.02 -4.13 15.84
CA PRO A 30 6.85 -4.16 17.29
C PRO A 30 5.93 -3.03 17.77
N ILE A 31 4.86 -3.38 18.49
CA ILE A 31 3.91 -2.40 19.04
C ILE A 31 4.55 -1.70 20.25
N PRO A 32 4.62 -0.35 20.28
CA PRO A 32 5.02 0.41 21.46
C PRO A 32 4.08 0.13 22.64
N ALA A 33 4.62 0.15 23.87
CA ALA A 33 3.86 -0.20 25.07
C ALA A 33 2.59 0.66 25.25
N SER A 34 2.67 1.94 24.89
CA SER A 34 1.55 2.91 24.92
C SER A 34 0.37 2.51 24.01
N ARG A 35 0.64 1.76 22.93
CA ARG A 35 -0.32 1.37 21.90
C ARG A 35 -0.83 -0.07 22.06
N ARG A 36 -0.31 -0.83 23.02
CA ARG A 36 -0.76 -2.20 23.31
C ARG A 36 -2.07 -2.19 24.09
N ILE A 37 -3.04 -2.97 23.61
CA ILE A 37 -4.34 -3.08 24.30
C ILE A 37 -4.18 -3.80 25.66
N GLU A 38 -3.25 -4.76 25.75
CA GLU A 38 -3.00 -5.56 26.95
C GLU A 38 -2.40 -4.76 28.11
N ASP A 39 -1.61 -3.73 27.79
CA ASP A 39 -0.92 -2.89 28.78
C ASP A 39 -1.76 -1.70 29.26
N ARG A 40 -2.95 -1.50 28.67
CA ARG A 40 -3.86 -0.42 29.07
C ARG A 40 -4.46 -0.73 30.44
N PRO A 41 -4.18 0.07 31.49
CA PRO A 41 -4.72 -0.21 32.80
C PRO A 41 -6.25 -0.09 32.78
N GLN A 42 -6.95 -1.16 33.18
CA GLN A 42 -8.43 -1.21 33.27
C GLN A 42 -9.04 -0.24 34.30
N GLN A 43 -8.23 0.59 34.96
CA GLN A 43 -8.68 1.51 35.99
C GLN A 43 -9.29 2.77 35.37
N ARG A 44 -10.49 3.15 35.85
CA ARG A 44 -11.14 4.43 35.55
C ARG A 44 -10.20 5.58 35.92
N ARG A 45 -9.45 6.08 34.93
CA ARG A 45 -8.53 7.21 35.09
C ARG A 45 -9.30 8.52 35.15
N SER A 46 -8.81 9.44 35.97
CA SER A 46 -9.37 10.78 36.09
C SER A 46 -9.03 11.64 34.86
N PRO A 47 -9.83 12.66 34.52
CA PRO A 47 -9.55 13.57 33.40
C PRO A 47 -8.17 14.26 33.49
N ALA A 48 -7.64 14.46 34.70
CA ALA A 48 -6.33 15.06 34.93
C ALA A 48 -5.15 14.13 34.56
N GLN A 49 -5.36 12.80 34.55
CA GLN A 49 -4.35 11.83 34.13
C GLN A 49 -4.35 11.62 32.61
N GLN A 50 -5.48 11.90 31.94
CA GLN A 50 -5.58 11.87 30.47
C GLN A 50 -4.86 13.06 29.82
N ALA A 51 -4.73 14.20 30.50
CA ALA A 51 -4.06 15.39 29.99
C ALA A 51 -2.54 15.42 30.21
N ALA A 52 -1.98 14.44 30.94
CA ALA A 52 -0.55 14.42 31.32
C ALA A 52 0.25 13.31 30.62
N GLU A 53 -0.39 12.44 29.85
CA GLU A 53 0.24 11.42 28.98
C GLU A 53 0.23 11.87 27.51
N ASP A 54 0.24 13.18 27.27
CA ASP A 54 0.37 13.77 25.93
C ASP A 54 1.81 13.58 25.45
N GLY A 55 2.01 12.51 24.67
CA GLY A 55 3.08 12.31 23.69
C GLY A 55 4.51 12.26 24.22
N SER A 56 5.08 11.06 24.37
CA SER A 56 6.49 10.95 23.98
C SER A 56 6.53 10.98 22.45
N ASP A 57 7.23 11.96 21.88
CA ASP A 57 7.41 12.16 20.43
C ASP A 57 7.80 10.87 19.67
N GLU A 58 8.37 9.87 20.35
CA GLU A 58 8.80 8.58 19.79
C GLU A 58 7.64 7.66 19.30
N ASP A 59 6.39 7.89 19.72
CA ASP A 59 5.22 7.07 19.34
C ASP A 59 4.35 7.69 18.23
N GLU A 60 4.71 8.87 17.72
CA GLU A 60 3.95 9.57 16.67
C GLU A 60 4.12 8.89 15.30
N ASP A 61 5.30 8.34 15.03
CA ASP A 61 5.62 7.68 13.75
C ASP A 61 5.11 6.22 13.69
N PHE A 62 4.58 5.66 14.78
CA PHE A 62 4.03 4.30 14.78
C PHE A 62 2.57 4.29 14.30
N TRP A 63 2.36 3.90 13.04
CA TRP A 63 1.03 3.80 12.44
C TRP A 63 0.67 2.40 11.93
N LEU A 64 1.64 1.47 11.85
CA LEU A 64 1.44 0.14 11.28
C LEU A 64 1.65 -0.99 12.30
N SER A 65 0.56 -1.59 12.79
CA SER A 65 0.63 -2.74 13.71
C SER A 65 0.95 -4.07 12.99
N PRO A 66 1.42 -5.12 13.69
CA PRO A 66 1.61 -6.46 13.12
C PRO A 66 0.37 -7.02 12.44
N ARG A 67 -0.80 -6.82 13.06
CA ARG A 67 -2.07 -7.31 12.54
C ARG A 67 -2.49 -6.54 11.30
N MET A 68 -2.22 -5.23 11.25
CA MET A 68 -2.48 -4.43 10.05
C MET A 68 -1.51 -4.80 8.91
N ALA A 69 -0.22 -4.93 9.21
CA ALA A 69 0.79 -5.38 8.23
C ALA A 69 0.43 -6.76 7.63
N TYR A 70 0.02 -7.72 8.47
CA TYR A 70 -0.48 -9.02 8.02
C TYR A 70 -1.68 -8.90 7.06
N ARG A 71 -2.64 -8.02 7.35
CA ARG A 71 -3.82 -7.81 6.50
C ARG A 71 -3.45 -7.22 5.16
N LEU A 72 -2.62 -6.17 5.15
CA LEU A 72 -2.14 -5.55 3.93
C LEU A 72 -1.33 -6.53 3.09
N HIS A 73 -0.50 -7.38 3.72
CA HIS A 73 0.24 -8.43 3.04
C HIS A 73 -0.69 -9.46 2.41
N THR A 74 -1.64 -10.00 3.18
CA THR A 74 -2.62 -10.99 2.70
C THR A 74 -3.43 -10.44 1.52
N ALA A 75 -3.94 -9.22 1.65
CA ALA A 75 -4.67 -8.54 0.57
C ALA A 75 -3.75 -8.28 -0.64
N GLY A 76 -2.50 -7.88 -0.40
CA GLY A 76 -1.48 -7.68 -1.42
C GLY A 76 -1.17 -8.94 -2.21
N CYS A 77 -1.03 -10.09 -1.55
CA CYS A 77 -0.82 -11.38 -2.21
C CYS A 77 -1.98 -11.77 -3.12
N LEU A 78 -3.21 -11.66 -2.62
CA LEU A 78 -4.41 -11.94 -3.40
C LEU A 78 -4.58 -10.95 -4.56
N TYR A 79 -4.26 -9.68 -4.33
CA TYR A 79 -4.24 -8.66 -5.36
C TYR A 79 -3.26 -9.04 -6.49
N VAL A 80 -1.99 -9.29 -6.16
CA VAL A 80 -0.95 -9.69 -7.12
C VAL A 80 -1.36 -10.95 -7.88
N ASP A 81 -1.82 -12.00 -7.18
CA ASP A 81 -2.22 -13.26 -7.80
C ASP A 81 -3.40 -13.06 -8.78
N SER A 82 -4.37 -12.23 -8.44
CA SER A 82 -5.49 -11.91 -9.34
C SER A 82 -5.03 -11.24 -10.66
N ARG A 83 -3.92 -10.50 -10.65
CA ARG A 83 -3.34 -9.84 -11.83
C ARG A 83 -2.38 -10.74 -12.62
N CYS A 84 -1.85 -11.79 -12.01
CA CYS A 84 -1.04 -12.81 -12.70
C CYS A 84 -1.90 -13.79 -13.52
N ARG A 85 -3.21 -13.87 -13.26
CA ARG A 85 -4.13 -14.83 -13.90
C ARG A 85 -4.67 -14.33 -15.26
N PRO A 86 -5.10 -15.22 -16.16
CA PRO A 86 -5.56 -14.86 -17.51
C PRO A 86 -6.85 -14.01 -17.58
N HIS A 87 -7.51 -13.74 -16.45
CA HIS A 87 -8.78 -13.00 -16.38
C HIS A 87 -8.56 -11.48 -16.27
N ALA A 88 -7.69 -10.94 -17.13
CA ALA A 88 -7.23 -9.55 -17.07
C ALA A 88 -8.34 -8.50 -17.25
N GLU A 89 -9.46 -8.82 -17.92
CA GLU A 89 -10.49 -7.80 -18.24
C GLU A 89 -11.15 -7.17 -17.00
N LEU A 90 -11.42 -7.95 -15.94
CA LEU A 90 -11.95 -7.38 -14.69
C LEU A 90 -10.90 -6.52 -13.98
N ALA A 91 -9.65 -7.00 -13.94
CA ALA A 91 -8.55 -6.25 -13.35
C ALA A 91 -8.29 -4.93 -14.10
N ILE A 92 -8.46 -4.90 -15.43
CA ILE A 92 -8.36 -3.69 -16.25
C ILE A 92 -9.53 -2.74 -15.97
N ALA A 93 -10.75 -3.26 -15.79
CA ALA A 93 -11.93 -2.44 -15.51
C ALA A 93 -11.84 -1.68 -14.17
N GLU A 94 -11.09 -2.22 -13.20
CA GLU A 94 -10.84 -1.60 -11.90
C GLU A 94 -9.78 -0.48 -11.93
N MET A 95 -9.10 -0.29 -13.06
CA MET A 95 -8.09 0.76 -13.24
C MET A 95 -8.69 2.07 -13.75
N PRO A 96 -8.01 3.22 -13.53
CA PRO A 96 -8.42 4.49 -14.09
C PRO A 96 -8.66 4.40 -15.60
N PRO A 97 -9.74 4.98 -16.15
CA PRO A 97 -10.09 4.86 -17.57
C PRO A 97 -8.93 5.18 -18.52
N VAL A 98 -8.09 6.14 -18.15
CA VAL A 98 -6.95 6.59 -18.97
C VAL A 98 -5.84 5.55 -19.13
N VAL A 99 -5.67 4.63 -18.17
CA VAL A 99 -4.66 3.56 -18.27
C VAL A 99 -5.21 2.27 -18.87
N GLN A 100 -6.53 2.11 -19.00
CA GLN A 100 -7.11 0.86 -19.52
C GLN A 100 -6.60 0.45 -20.92
N PRO A 101 -6.39 1.37 -21.89
CA PRO A 101 -5.75 1.01 -23.16
C PRO A 101 -4.32 0.49 -22.98
N CYS A 102 -3.59 1.06 -22.02
CA CYS A 102 -2.23 0.67 -21.68
C CYS A 102 -2.19 -0.71 -21.01
N ALA A 103 -3.12 -0.96 -20.09
CA ALA A 103 -3.28 -2.19 -19.33
C ALA A 103 -3.65 -3.40 -20.21
N ARG A 104 -4.15 -3.20 -21.44
CA ARG A 104 -4.29 -4.30 -22.40
C ARG A 104 -2.96 -4.80 -22.97
N ARG A 105 -1.87 -4.02 -22.82
CA ARG A 105 -0.53 -4.39 -23.26
C ARG A 105 0.15 -5.18 -22.15
N ARG A 106 0.46 -6.45 -22.42
CA ARG A 106 1.10 -7.36 -21.47
C ARG A 106 2.31 -6.77 -20.73
N PRO A 107 3.30 -6.11 -21.39
CA PRO A 107 4.45 -5.54 -20.68
C PRO A 107 4.08 -4.45 -19.66
N TRP A 108 3.02 -3.67 -19.94
CA TRP A 108 2.56 -2.63 -19.01
C TRP A 108 1.92 -3.26 -17.77
N MET A 109 1.10 -4.30 -17.95
CA MET A 109 0.53 -5.04 -16.82
C MET A 109 1.58 -5.78 -16.01
N GLU A 110 2.58 -6.37 -16.65
CA GLU A 110 3.71 -6.99 -15.94
C GLU A 110 4.44 -5.95 -15.08
N ALA A 111 4.67 -4.73 -15.58
CA ALA A 111 5.26 -3.64 -14.81
C ALA A 111 4.36 -3.19 -13.63
N TYR A 112 3.04 -3.12 -13.84
CA TYR A 112 2.08 -2.79 -12.78
C TYR A 112 2.01 -3.87 -11.70
N THR A 113 2.00 -5.15 -12.09
CA THR A 113 2.06 -6.26 -11.14
C THR A 113 3.37 -6.23 -10.35
N GLN A 114 4.51 -5.93 -10.98
CA GLN A 114 5.78 -5.73 -10.29
C GLN A 114 5.74 -4.58 -9.27
N ALA A 115 5.01 -3.49 -9.57
CA ALA A 115 4.80 -2.41 -8.62
C ALA A 115 4.05 -2.89 -7.37
N ALA A 116 2.96 -3.64 -7.54
CA ALA A 116 2.23 -4.24 -6.43
C ALA A 116 3.10 -5.24 -5.63
N MET A 117 3.89 -6.07 -6.31
CA MET A 117 4.80 -7.02 -5.67
C MET A 117 5.84 -6.35 -4.78
N ARG A 118 6.35 -5.17 -5.16
CA ARG A 118 7.28 -4.40 -4.33
C ARG A 118 6.67 -3.96 -3.00
N LEU A 119 5.39 -3.58 -2.99
CA LEU A 119 4.69 -3.22 -1.74
C LEU A 119 4.60 -4.43 -0.81
N VAL A 120 4.25 -5.61 -1.34
CA VAL A 120 4.18 -6.85 -0.57
C VAL A 120 5.57 -7.22 -0.02
N ALA A 121 6.60 -7.16 -0.86
CA ALA A 121 7.97 -7.47 -0.45
C ALA A 121 8.53 -6.50 0.61
N ARG A 122 8.09 -5.23 0.62
CA ARG A 122 8.42 -4.29 1.71
C ARG A 122 7.83 -4.74 3.04
N LEU A 123 6.54 -5.11 3.05
CA LEU A 123 5.88 -5.61 4.26
C LEU A 123 6.57 -6.86 4.81
N GLU A 124 6.97 -7.80 3.95
CA GLU A 124 7.70 -9.02 4.35
C GLU A 124 9.05 -8.74 5.01
N ARG A 125 9.64 -7.57 4.73
CA ARG A 125 10.92 -7.11 5.31
C ARG A 125 10.74 -6.21 6.52
N GLY A 126 9.52 -5.99 6.99
CA GLY A 126 9.23 -5.06 8.09
C GLY A 126 9.30 -3.59 7.68
N LEU A 127 9.19 -3.31 6.38
CA LEU A 127 9.17 -1.95 5.86
C LEU A 127 7.73 -1.50 5.61
N GLU A 128 7.48 -0.23 5.88
CA GLU A 128 6.21 0.41 5.57
C GLU A 128 5.94 0.43 4.05
N PRO A 129 4.69 0.25 3.62
CA PRO A 129 4.32 0.29 2.22
C PRO A 129 4.26 1.74 1.72
N GLN A 130 5.41 2.41 1.59
CA GLN A 130 5.49 3.77 1.04
C GLN A 130 5.60 3.70 -0.49
N PRO A 131 4.61 4.22 -1.26
CA PRO A 131 4.69 4.24 -2.71
C PRO A 131 5.84 5.10 -3.22
N ASN A 132 6.61 4.56 -4.17
CA ASN A 132 7.68 5.32 -4.83
C ASN A 132 7.28 5.83 -6.22
N CYS A 133 6.17 5.35 -6.78
CA CYS A 133 5.63 5.78 -8.07
C CYS A 133 4.10 5.64 -8.12
N THR A 134 3.47 6.28 -9.11
CA THR A 134 2.02 6.31 -9.29
C THR A 134 1.40 4.91 -9.43
N ALA A 135 2.12 3.96 -10.03
CA ALA A 135 1.68 2.57 -10.12
C ALA A 135 1.60 1.90 -8.74
N GLU A 136 2.58 2.16 -7.87
CA GLU A 136 2.56 1.66 -6.48
C GLU A 136 1.44 2.34 -5.69
N GLU A 137 1.22 3.64 -5.88
CA GLU A 137 0.15 4.37 -5.21
C GLU A 137 -1.23 3.79 -5.55
N CYS A 138 -1.50 3.62 -6.85
CA CYS A 138 -2.73 3.00 -7.33
C CYS A 138 -2.91 1.58 -6.81
N ALA A 139 -1.83 0.77 -6.80
CA ALA A 139 -1.87 -0.58 -6.27
C ALA A 139 -2.15 -0.60 -4.76
N LEU A 140 -1.50 0.28 -3.99
CA LEU A 140 -1.66 0.33 -2.54
C LEU A 140 -3.08 0.74 -2.14
N HIS A 141 -3.70 1.69 -2.84
CA HIS A 141 -5.11 2.02 -2.60
C HIS A 141 -6.01 0.79 -2.73
N LYS A 142 -5.79 -0.03 -3.77
CA LYS A 142 -6.57 -1.25 -4.00
C LYS A 142 -6.28 -2.33 -2.96
N ILE A 143 -5.04 -2.43 -2.49
CA ILE A 143 -4.65 -3.35 -1.42
C ILE A 143 -5.32 -2.95 -0.09
N ILE A 144 -5.34 -1.66 0.25
CA ILE A 144 -6.00 -1.14 1.45
C ILE A 144 -7.52 -1.38 1.36
N GLU A 145 -8.15 -1.03 0.23
CA GLU A 145 -9.58 -1.26 -0.02
C GLU A 145 -9.95 -2.75 0.15
N MET A 146 -9.12 -3.64 -0.40
CA MET A 146 -9.32 -5.09 -0.28
C MET A 146 -9.12 -5.59 1.16
N ALA A 147 -8.10 -5.10 1.88
CA ALA A 147 -7.85 -5.46 3.27
C ALA A 147 -8.99 -5.02 4.19
N GLU A 148 -9.52 -3.80 3.97
CA GLU A 148 -10.66 -3.28 4.71
C GLU A 148 -11.92 -4.11 4.43
N ALA A 149 -12.17 -4.47 3.17
CA ALA A 149 -13.29 -5.34 2.80
C ALA A 149 -13.20 -6.71 3.48
N PHE A 150 -12.02 -7.33 3.50
CA PHE A 150 -11.80 -8.62 4.19
C PHE A 150 -12.02 -8.53 5.70
N PHE A 151 -11.58 -7.43 6.32
CA PHE A 151 -11.83 -7.19 7.73
C PHE A 151 -13.34 -7.03 8.00
N ARG A 152 -14.03 -6.21 7.20
CA ARG A 152 -15.47 -5.96 7.33
C ARG A 152 -16.30 -7.23 7.17
N ASP A 153 -15.92 -8.08 6.23
CA ASP A 153 -16.57 -9.36 5.95
C ASP A 153 -16.12 -10.49 6.90
N GLY A 154 -15.15 -10.21 7.77
CA GLY A 154 -14.61 -11.17 8.75
C GLY A 154 -13.85 -12.34 8.13
N VAL A 155 -13.31 -12.16 6.92
CA VAL A 155 -12.51 -13.16 6.20
C VAL A 155 -11.20 -13.45 6.96
N ASP A 156 -10.57 -12.40 7.48
CA ASP A 156 -9.31 -12.49 8.23
C ASP A 156 -9.44 -13.36 9.51
N ARG A 157 -10.59 -13.28 10.20
CA ARG A 157 -10.91 -14.07 11.40
C ARG A 157 -11.06 -15.56 11.14
N GLN A 158 -11.36 -15.97 9.91
CA GLN A 158 -11.56 -17.39 9.58
C GLN A 158 -10.25 -18.18 9.57
N THR A 159 -9.12 -17.49 9.37
CA THR A 159 -7.79 -18.12 9.28
C THR A 159 -7.16 -18.43 10.64
N GLY A 160 -7.59 -17.73 11.71
CA GLY A 160 -6.98 -17.81 13.05
C GLY A 160 -5.55 -17.25 13.15
N ALA A 161 -4.92 -16.85 12.04
CA ALA A 161 -3.54 -16.36 12.03
C ALA A 161 -3.34 -15.09 12.87
N LEU A 162 -4.35 -14.21 12.89
CA LEU A 162 -4.33 -12.97 13.68
C LEU A 162 -4.35 -13.23 15.19
N ASP A 163 -4.87 -14.36 15.66
CA ASP A 163 -5.01 -14.63 17.10
C ASP A 163 -3.65 -14.79 17.79
N ALA A 164 -2.62 -15.18 17.06
CA ALA A 164 -1.25 -15.29 17.54
C ALA A 164 -0.50 -13.94 17.60
N LEU A 165 -1.04 -12.89 16.97
CA LEU A 165 -0.40 -11.58 16.90
C LEU A 165 -0.89 -10.65 18.02
N PRO A 166 0.00 -9.79 18.57
CA PRO A 166 -0.37 -8.86 19.62
C PRO A 166 -1.37 -7.82 19.11
N ARG A 167 -2.21 -7.31 20.02
CA ARG A 167 -3.31 -6.39 19.69
C ARG A 167 -2.93 -4.93 19.91
N SER A 168 -3.29 -4.08 18.96
CA SER A 168 -3.17 -2.63 19.04
C SER A 168 -4.50 -1.93 18.84
N THR A 169 -4.61 -0.69 19.31
CA THR A 169 -5.73 0.19 18.96
C THR A 169 -5.75 0.56 17.48
N LEU A 170 -4.64 0.35 16.76
CA LEU A 170 -4.48 0.67 15.34
C LEU A 170 -4.86 -0.49 14.41
N ASP A 171 -5.25 -1.66 14.95
CA ASP A 171 -5.49 -2.87 14.16
C ASP A 171 -6.65 -2.74 13.15
N GLU A 172 -7.48 -1.69 13.28
CA GLU A 172 -8.70 -1.49 12.49
C GLU A 172 -8.73 -0.08 11.86
N ASP A 173 -7.64 0.68 11.96
CA ASP A 173 -7.55 2.07 11.51
C ASP A 173 -6.99 2.17 10.08
N PHE A 174 -7.81 1.80 9.10
CA PHE A 174 -7.43 1.85 7.68
C PHE A 174 -7.31 3.28 7.15
N GLU A 175 -8.00 4.24 7.78
CA GLU A 175 -7.89 5.66 7.46
C GLU A 175 -6.49 6.15 7.81
N LEU A 176 -5.99 5.85 9.02
CA LEU A 176 -4.61 6.17 9.41
C LEU A 176 -3.57 5.53 8.48
N VAL A 177 -3.78 4.28 8.06
CA VAL A 177 -2.89 3.62 7.09
C VAL A 177 -2.84 4.39 5.78
N SER A 178 -4.00 4.86 5.29
CA SER A 178 -4.07 5.68 4.08
C SER A 178 -3.34 7.00 4.29
N ASP A 179 -3.66 7.73 5.35
CA ASP A 179 -3.07 9.05 5.62
C ASP A 179 -1.55 9.01 5.81
N ALA A 180 -1.03 7.94 6.43
CA ALA A 180 0.40 7.79 6.70
C ALA A 180 1.19 7.24 5.50
N ALA A 181 0.60 6.35 4.70
CA ALA A 181 1.32 5.70 3.60
C ALA A 181 1.46 6.59 2.35
N PHE A 182 0.53 7.53 2.15
CA PHE A 182 0.46 8.35 0.95
C PHE A 182 0.98 9.78 1.18
N LEU A 183 1.79 10.29 0.24
CA LEU A 183 2.19 11.70 0.25
C LEU A 183 1.11 12.60 -0.38
N ASP A 184 0.46 12.08 -1.42
CA ASP A 184 -0.71 12.65 -2.08
C ASP A 184 -1.62 11.51 -2.56
N ASN A 185 -2.81 11.86 -3.06
CA ASN A 185 -3.81 10.90 -3.54
C ASN A 185 -4.19 11.22 -4.98
N ASP A 186 -3.28 11.83 -5.75
CA ASP A 186 -3.61 12.42 -7.05
C ASP A 186 -3.97 11.33 -8.06
N VAL A 187 -3.46 10.10 -7.91
CA VAL A 187 -3.81 9.00 -8.80
C VAL A 187 -5.31 8.67 -8.76
N LEU A 188 -5.98 8.91 -7.63
CA LEU A 188 -7.42 8.67 -7.50
C LEU A 188 -8.25 9.65 -8.32
N MET A 189 -7.72 10.86 -8.57
CA MET A 189 -8.40 11.86 -9.41
C MET A 189 -8.58 11.38 -10.85
N LEU A 190 -7.76 10.43 -11.33
CA LEU A 190 -7.85 9.90 -12.69
C LEU A 190 -9.11 9.05 -12.94
N PHE A 191 -9.81 8.62 -11.90
CA PHE A 191 -11.10 7.93 -12.04
C PHE A 191 -12.20 8.90 -12.48
N ASP A 192 -12.24 10.10 -11.89
CA ASP A 192 -13.28 11.11 -12.17
C ASP A 192 -12.85 12.13 -13.24
N MET A 193 -11.54 12.39 -13.34
CA MET A 193 -10.95 13.41 -14.21
C MET A 193 -9.80 12.83 -15.05
N PRO A 194 -10.10 11.90 -15.99
CA PRO A 194 -9.08 11.27 -16.82
C PRO A 194 -8.26 12.26 -17.67
N GLN A 195 -8.79 13.46 -17.94
CA GLN A 195 -8.10 14.54 -18.63
C GLN A 195 -6.85 15.06 -17.89
N LEU A 196 -6.67 14.74 -16.60
CA LEU A 196 -5.48 15.11 -15.84
C LEU A 196 -4.24 14.28 -16.22
N ALA A 197 -4.42 13.18 -16.95
CA ALA A 197 -3.28 12.45 -17.50
C ALA A 197 -2.60 13.18 -18.66
N ASP A 198 -3.31 14.11 -19.31
CA ASP A 198 -2.73 14.89 -20.39
C ASP A 198 -1.84 16.00 -19.80
N PRO A 199 -0.57 16.12 -20.23
CA PRO A 199 0.34 17.16 -19.79
C PRO A 199 -0.13 18.52 -20.32
N SER A 200 -1.05 19.13 -19.58
CA SER A 200 -1.52 20.49 -19.76
C SER A 200 -0.93 21.35 -18.64
N GLY A 201 -0.95 22.68 -18.78
CA GLY A 201 -0.49 23.57 -17.70
C GLY A 201 -1.25 23.40 -16.37
N LEU A 202 -2.36 22.65 -16.37
CA LEU A 202 -3.16 22.34 -15.18
C LEU A 202 -2.45 21.36 -14.23
N THR A 203 -1.71 20.36 -14.73
CA THR A 203 -0.99 19.39 -13.88
C THR A 203 0.20 20.04 -13.18
N GLU A 204 0.97 20.86 -13.89
CA GLU A 204 2.06 21.66 -13.30
C GLU A 204 1.55 22.66 -12.26
N MET A 205 0.38 23.27 -12.48
CA MET A 205 -0.21 24.22 -11.53
C MET A 205 -0.73 23.54 -10.26
N MET A 206 -1.14 22.27 -10.34
CA MET A 206 -1.63 21.50 -9.21
C MET A 206 -0.52 20.73 -8.47
N GLY A 207 0.71 20.74 -8.99
CA GLY A 207 1.84 20.05 -8.37
C GLY A 207 1.77 18.52 -8.47
N THR A 208 0.90 17.98 -9.33
CA THR A 208 0.73 16.53 -9.47
C THR A 208 1.88 15.92 -10.26
N ALA A 209 2.35 14.74 -9.85
CA ALA A 209 3.47 14.07 -10.48
C ALA A 209 3.04 12.81 -11.24
N ASN A 210 3.61 12.59 -12.43
CA ASN A 210 3.59 11.31 -13.16
C ASN A 210 2.20 10.72 -13.48
N LEU A 211 1.15 11.55 -13.63
CA LEU A 211 -0.22 11.07 -13.92
C LEU A 211 -0.41 10.48 -15.33
N HIS A 212 0.49 10.78 -16.27
CA HIS A 212 0.43 10.20 -17.61
C HIS A 212 0.78 8.68 -17.54
N PRO A 213 0.05 7.79 -18.25
CA PRO A 213 0.23 6.33 -18.14
C PRO A 213 1.66 5.82 -18.41
N ASP A 214 2.44 6.52 -19.23
CA ASP A 214 3.84 6.17 -19.52
C ASP A 214 4.81 6.59 -18.39
N ASP A 215 4.37 7.46 -17.49
CA ASP A 215 5.16 7.96 -16.35
C ASP A 215 4.86 7.21 -15.05
N TRP A 216 3.83 6.37 -15.01
CA TRP A 216 3.33 5.70 -13.81
C TRP A 216 4.38 4.89 -13.04
N PHE A 217 5.42 4.43 -13.73
CA PHE A 217 6.48 3.61 -13.13
C PHE A 217 7.74 4.42 -12.79
N LYS A 218 7.76 5.72 -13.13
CA LYS A 218 8.87 6.59 -12.78
C LYS A 218 8.80 6.93 -11.30
N PRO A 219 9.94 6.94 -10.60
CA PRO A 219 9.95 7.32 -9.20
C PRO A 219 9.53 8.79 -9.05
N PHE A 220 8.81 9.09 -7.97
CA PHE A 220 8.43 10.46 -7.62
C PHE A 220 9.66 11.33 -7.34
N LYS A 221 10.70 10.76 -6.72
CA LYS A 221 11.98 11.40 -6.42
C LYS A 221 13.13 10.66 -7.07
N ARG A 222 14.10 11.38 -7.64
CA ARG A 222 15.23 10.76 -8.37
C ARG A 222 16.10 9.89 -7.47
N GLU A 223 16.23 10.29 -6.22
CA GLU A 223 16.96 9.58 -5.16
C GLU A 223 16.27 8.27 -4.71
N HIS A 224 14.99 8.07 -5.01
CA HIS A 224 14.23 6.87 -4.61
C HIS A 224 14.32 5.73 -5.65
N THR A 225 15.16 5.86 -6.67
CA THR A 225 15.43 4.77 -7.63
C THR A 225 15.91 3.48 -6.95
N SER A 226 16.58 3.58 -5.80
CA SER A 226 17.00 2.45 -4.97
C SER A 226 15.88 1.82 -4.13
N ASN A 227 14.72 2.48 -3.97
CA ASN A 227 13.58 1.98 -3.19
C ASN A 227 12.62 1.10 -4.01
N HIS A 228 12.96 0.89 -5.29
CA HIS A 228 12.33 -0.13 -6.12
C HIS A 228 12.87 -1.55 -5.85
N VAL A 229 13.53 -1.77 -4.71
CA VAL A 229 14.13 -3.06 -4.29
C VAL A 229 13.28 -3.74 -3.22
#